data_AF-X0TYG3-F1
#
_entry.id   AF-X0TYG3-F1
#
_cell.length_a   1.000
_cell.length_b   1.000
_cell.length_c   1.000
_cell.angle_alpha   90.00
_cell.angle_beta   90.00
_cell.angle_gamma   90.00
#
_symmetry.space_group_name_H-M   'P 1'
#
loop_
_entity.id
_entity.type
_entity.pdbx_description
1 polymer ?
#
loop_
_entity_poly.entity_id
_entity_poly.type
_entity_poly.pdbx_seq_one_letter_code
_entity_poly.pdbx_strand_id
1 'polypeptide(L)'
;AQIDDDGDGIFEQIILAGNEFTGEDYLSNIPKWLKEKTREALEEVKTGDKHVDKKIDDVLKYMEKSLAPGLWIDNTHLNPRKGKKVFHYEGQAVSRLNAYLPPNKLSKRHKLPEQVQSVFVQAIADLIKTDKILVQIAINEARSTPVNDQKYQRKFNKIIKQVEATINKADKHKKKNFRSVINHCSQAWELAQKAIRYATK
;
A
#
# COMPACT_ATOMS: atom_id res chain seq x y z
N ALA A 1 -13.29 26.10 6.33
CA ALA A 1 -13.79 24.99 5.50
C ALA A 1 -12.86 24.89 4.30
N GLN A 2 -11.96 23.92 4.28
CA GLN A 2 -11.16 23.64 3.08
C GLN A 2 -12.06 22.86 2.12
N ILE A 3 -12.23 23.44 0.93
CA ILE A 3 -13.02 22.90 -0.15
C ILE A 3 -12.18 21.84 -0.85
N ASP A 4 -12.85 20.76 -1.21
CA ASP A 4 -12.36 19.62 -2.00
C ASP A 4 -11.90 20.08 -3.38
N ASP A 5 -10.58 20.26 -3.56
CA ASP A 5 -9.97 20.68 -4.82
C ASP A 5 -9.65 19.50 -5.77
N ASP A 6 -9.74 18.24 -5.32
CA ASP A 6 -9.41 17.05 -6.13
C ASP A 6 -10.61 16.15 -6.48
N GLY A 7 -11.77 16.34 -5.84
CA GLY A 7 -13.07 15.86 -6.30
C GLY A 7 -13.23 14.34 -6.30
N ASP A 8 -12.45 13.61 -5.48
CA ASP A 8 -12.45 12.14 -5.47
C ASP A 8 -13.59 11.53 -4.63
N GLY A 9 -14.35 12.35 -3.89
CA GLY A 9 -15.53 11.95 -3.13
C GLY A 9 -15.26 10.96 -1.97
N ILE A 10 -13.99 10.65 -1.67
CA ILE A 10 -13.61 9.79 -0.56
C ILE A 10 -13.79 10.53 0.77
N PHE A 11 -13.67 11.86 0.74
CA PHE A 11 -13.86 12.77 1.88
C PHE A 11 -15.27 12.73 2.48
N GLU A 12 -16.33 12.67 1.67
CA GLU A 12 -17.71 12.79 2.16
C GLU A 12 -18.18 11.57 2.98
N GLN A 13 -17.73 10.36 2.63
CA GLN A 13 -18.12 9.15 3.37
C GLN A 13 -17.47 9.08 4.77
N ILE A 14 -16.33 9.74 4.98
CA ILE A 14 -15.57 9.68 6.23
C ILE A 14 -15.93 10.85 7.16
N ILE A 15 -16.24 12.05 6.62
CA ILE A 15 -16.73 13.20 7.41
C ILE A 15 -18.09 12.89 8.09
N LEU A 16 -18.93 12.06 7.47
CA LEU A 16 -20.22 11.63 8.06
C LEU A 16 -20.10 10.93 9.42
N ALA A 17 -18.89 10.48 9.81
CA ALA A 17 -18.66 9.81 11.10
C ALA A 17 -18.36 10.75 12.28
N GLY A 18 -18.31 12.08 12.09
CA GLY A 18 -18.32 13.06 13.18
C GLY A 18 -17.01 13.24 13.98
N ASN A 19 -15.86 12.83 13.44
CA ASN A 19 -14.56 13.05 14.09
C ASN A 19 -13.85 14.29 13.49
N GLU A 20 -13.36 15.19 14.36
CA GLU A 20 -12.43 16.27 13.96
C GLU A 20 -11.13 15.66 13.43
N PHE A 21 -10.72 16.03 12.21
CA PHE A 21 -9.53 15.51 11.55
C PHE A 21 -8.46 16.59 11.46
N THR A 22 -7.24 16.30 11.92
CA THR A 22 -6.10 17.22 11.78
C THR A 22 -5.48 17.13 10.37
N GLY A 23 -4.69 18.12 9.98
CA GLY A 23 -3.93 18.07 8.72
C GLY A 23 -2.93 16.91 8.63
N GLU A 24 -2.43 16.42 9.78
CA GLU A 24 -1.60 15.21 9.83
C GLU A 24 -2.42 13.94 9.57
N ASP A 25 -3.67 13.90 10.07
CA ASP A 25 -4.56 12.77 9.82
C ASP A 25 -4.90 12.67 8.32
N TYR A 26 -5.11 13.81 7.65
CA TYR A 26 -5.34 13.91 6.19
C TYR A 26 -4.19 13.28 5.40
N LEU A 27 -2.94 13.72 5.64
CA LEU A 27 -1.77 13.21 4.93
C LEU A 27 -1.54 11.71 5.22
N SER A 28 -1.86 11.25 6.43
CA SER A 28 -1.70 9.84 6.83
C SER A 28 -2.57 8.84 6.06
N ASN A 29 -3.54 9.35 5.27
CA ASN A 29 -4.42 8.57 4.41
C ASN A 29 -4.12 8.73 2.92
N ILE A 30 -3.15 9.56 2.53
CA ILE A 30 -2.72 9.70 1.13
C ILE A 30 -1.64 8.65 0.83
N PRO A 31 -1.94 7.62 0.01
CA PRO A 31 -1.03 6.52 -0.24
C PRO A 31 0.35 6.93 -0.77
N LYS A 32 0.37 7.79 -1.78
CA LYS A 32 1.63 8.19 -2.43
C LYS A 32 2.51 9.00 -1.47
N TRP A 33 1.92 9.93 -0.73
CA TRP A 33 2.61 10.72 0.28
C TRP A 33 3.21 9.84 1.38
N LEU A 34 2.45 8.87 1.90
CA LEU A 34 2.96 7.96 2.93
C LEU A 34 4.17 7.16 2.43
N LYS A 35 4.18 6.76 1.15
CA LYS A 35 5.33 6.09 0.52
C LYS A 35 6.54 7.00 0.36
N GLU A 36 6.32 8.26 -0.01
CA GLU A 36 7.39 9.28 -0.10
C GLU A 36 8.01 9.55 1.28
N LYS A 37 7.18 9.72 2.31
CA LYS A 37 7.62 9.86 3.70
C LYS A 37 8.42 8.65 4.18
N THR A 38 7.96 7.43 3.90
CA THR A 38 8.71 6.21 4.25
C THR A 38 10.07 6.15 3.53
N ARG A 39 10.13 6.56 2.26
CA ARG A 39 11.38 6.65 1.51
C ARG A 39 12.34 7.66 2.14
N GLU A 40 11.85 8.84 2.50
CA GLU A 40 12.64 9.89 3.14
C GLU A 40 13.21 9.45 4.49
N ALA A 41 12.38 8.84 5.34
CA ALA A 41 12.85 8.28 6.62
C ALA A 41 13.95 7.22 6.44
N LEU A 42 13.88 6.43 5.37
CA LEU A 42 14.94 5.46 5.04
C LEU A 42 16.22 6.14 4.55
N GLU A 43 16.12 7.24 3.80
CA GLU A 43 17.29 8.00 3.36
C GLU A 43 17.99 8.70 4.53
N GLU A 44 17.21 9.31 5.44
CA GLU A 44 17.71 10.04 6.61
C GLU A 44 18.40 9.13 7.63
N VAL A 45 18.05 7.84 7.69
CA VAL A 45 18.64 6.89 8.65
C VAL A 45 19.99 6.31 8.17
N LYS A 46 20.52 6.77 7.03
CA LYS A 46 21.87 6.41 6.60
C LYS A 46 22.90 6.82 7.64
N THR A 47 23.89 5.95 7.84
CA THR A 47 24.84 6.07 8.96
C THR A 47 26.25 6.43 8.51
N GLY A 48 26.51 6.46 7.20
CA GLY A 48 27.86 6.57 6.63
C GLY A 48 28.64 5.25 6.64
N ASP A 49 28.06 4.16 7.17
CA ASP A 49 28.66 2.84 7.10
C ASP A 49 28.27 2.18 5.77
N LYS A 50 29.28 1.87 4.94
CA LYS A 50 29.08 1.32 3.60
C LYS A 50 28.22 0.05 3.55
N HIS A 51 28.28 -0.80 4.59
CA HIS A 51 27.52 -2.05 4.61
C HIS A 51 26.09 -1.84 5.07
N VAL A 52 25.86 -0.94 6.02
CA VAL A 52 24.51 -0.54 6.46
C VAL A 52 23.80 0.23 5.36
N ASP A 53 24.44 1.27 4.82
CA ASP A 53 23.87 2.14 3.81
C ASP A 53 23.56 1.38 2.52
N LYS A 54 24.40 0.41 2.13
CA LYS A 54 24.10 -0.47 0.99
C LYS A 54 22.79 -1.24 1.15
N LYS A 55 22.42 -1.64 2.38
CA LYS A 55 21.14 -2.33 2.64
C LYS A 55 19.96 -1.37 2.55
N ILE A 56 20.16 -0.12 2.97
CA ILE A 56 19.18 0.96 2.86
C ILE A 56 18.95 1.27 1.38
N ASP A 57 20.01 1.50 0.60
CA ASP A 57 19.96 1.73 -0.85
C ASP A 57 19.25 0.59 -1.59
N ASP A 58 19.52 -0.65 -1.16
CA ASP A 58 18.91 -1.85 -1.69
C ASP A 58 17.38 -1.88 -1.52
N VAL A 59 16.85 -1.23 -0.48
CA VAL A 59 15.41 -1.07 -0.24
C VAL A 59 14.88 0.13 -1.02
N LEU A 60 15.57 1.29 -0.94
CA LEU A 60 15.21 2.53 -1.62
C LEU A 60 15.04 2.33 -3.12
N LYS A 61 15.90 1.54 -3.75
CA LYS A 61 15.77 1.15 -5.17
C LYS A 61 14.40 0.58 -5.53
N TYR A 62 13.77 -0.17 -4.63
CA TYR A 62 12.42 -0.70 -4.87
C TYR A 62 11.33 0.33 -4.57
N MET A 63 11.54 1.19 -3.56
CA MET A 63 10.63 2.30 -3.24
C MET A 63 10.54 3.29 -4.42
N GLU A 64 11.68 3.67 -5.00
CA GLU A 64 11.73 4.54 -6.19
C GLU A 64 10.98 3.91 -7.37
N LYS A 65 11.15 2.61 -7.58
CA LYS A 65 10.43 1.88 -8.64
C LYS A 65 8.93 1.82 -8.37
N SER A 66 8.50 1.73 -7.11
CA SER A 66 7.07 1.72 -6.75
C SER A 66 6.45 3.12 -6.89
N LEU A 67 7.23 4.18 -6.73
CA LEU A 67 6.84 5.58 -6.93
C LEU A 67 6.95 6.08 -8.37
N ALA A 68 7.35 5.23 -9.33
CA ALA A 68 7.53 5.66 -10.71
C ALA A 68 6.24 6.30 -11.29
N PRO A 69 6.30 7.49 -11.91
CA PRO A 69 5.10 8.27 -12.30
C PRO A 69 4.10 7.48 -13.15
N GLY A 70 4.57 6.62 -14.05
CA GLY A 70 3.68 5.80 -14.90
C GLY A 70 2.92 4.67 -14.19
N LEU A 71 3.11 4.49 -12.88
CA LEU A 71 2.36 3.53 -12.05
C LEU A 71 1.19 4.17 -11.30
N TRP A 72 1.17 5.50 -11.20
CA TRP A 72 0.19 6.29 -10.46
C TRP A 72 -0.63 7.13 -11.44
N ILE A 73 -1.88 7.42 -11.09
CA ILE A 73 -2.68 8.43 -11.78
C ILE A 73 -2.55 9.75 -11.01
N ASP A 74 -2.74 9.68 -9.70
CA ASP A 74 -2.66 10.79 -8.77
C ASP A 74 -2.06 10.28 -7.43
N ASN A 75 -2.34 10.98 -6.32
CA ASN A 75 -1.80 10.64 -5.01
C ASN A 75 -2.53 9.47 -4.31
N THR A 76 -3.72 9.11 -4.76
CA THR A 76 -4.61 8.11 -4.16
C THR A 76 -4.88 6.91 -5.07
N HIS A 77 -4.69 7.06 -6.37
CA HIS A 77 -5.01 6.05 -7.38
C HIS A 77 -3.78 5.53 -8.12
N LEU A 78 -3.74 4.20 -8.24
CA LEU A 78 -2.80 3.50 -9.10
C LEU A 78 -3.35 3.40 -10.53
N ASN A 79 -2.45 3.43 -11.50
CA ASN A 79 -2.79 3.16 -12.89
C ASN A 79 -3.42 1.75 -13.04
N PRO A 80 -4.65 1.58 -13.54
CA PRO A 80 -5.31 0.27 -13.60
C PRO A 80 -4.58 -0.80 -14.42
N ARG A 81 -3.74 -0.40 -15.38
CA ARG A 81 -2.98 -1.31 -16.25
C ARG A 81 -1.61 -1.67 -15.67
N LYS A 82 -0.94 -0.72 -15.01
CA LYS A 82 0.46 -0.87 -14.57
C LYS A 82 0.63 -0.91 -13.05
N GLY A 83 -0.38 -0.46 -12.30
CA GLY A 83 -0.38 -0.25 -10.85
C GLY A 83 -0.04 -1.48 -10.03
N LYS A 84 -0.35 -2.69 -10.53
CA LYS A 84 0.08 -3.95 -9.91
C LYS A 84 1.60 -3.99 -9.63
N LYS A 85 2.41 -3.32 -10.45
CA LYS A 85 3.87 -3.26 -10.26
C LYS A 85 4.28 -2.57 -8.96
N VAL A 86 3.49 -1.64 -8.44
CA VAL A 86 3.73 -0.98 -7.14
C VAL A 86 3.83 -2.04 -6.03
N PHE A 87 2.81 -2.89 -5.90
CA PHE A 87 2.80 -3.99 -4.93
C PHE A 87 3.95 -4.99 -5.16
N HIS A 88 4.34 -5.24 -6.42
CA HIS A 88 5.48 -6.12 -6.69
C HIS A 88 6.79 -5.56 -6.11
N TYR A 89 7.07 -4.29 -6.37
CA TYR A 89 8.27 -3.63 -5.86
C TYR A 89 8.25 -3.52 -4.34
N GLU A 90 7.10 -3.23 -3.75
CA GLU A 90 6.98 -3.16 -2.29
C GLU A 90 7.06 -4.51 -1.60
N GLY A 91 6.54 -5.56 -2.24
CA GLY A 91 6.78 -6.93 -1.80
C GLY A 91 8.27 -7.29 -1.76
N GLN A 92 9.08 -6.73 -2.67
CA GLN A 92 10.54 -6.86 -2.64
C GLN A 92 11.18 -6.02 -1.53
N ALA A 93 10.76 -4.75 -1.39
CA ALA A 93 11.24 -3.83 -0.36
C ALA A 93 11.01 -4.40 1.06
N VAL A 94 9.75 -4.76 1.36
CA VAL A 94 9.33 -5.35 2.63
C VAL A 94 10.05 -6.67 2.91
N SER A 95 10.26 -7.51 1.88
CA SER A 95 11.03 -8.74 2.02
C SER A 95 12.47 -8.48 2.44
N ARG A 96 13.11 -7.43 1.92
CA ARG A 96 14.48 -7.04 2.26
C ARG A 96 14.56 -6.44 3.66
N LEU A 97 13.70 -5.46 3.96
CA LEU A 97 13.57 -4.87 5.30
C LEU A 97 13.45 -5.96 6.37
N ASN A 98 12.51 -6.88 6.19
CA ASN A 98 12.30 -7.97 7.14
C ASN A 98 13.52 -8.90 7.24
N ALA A 99 14.17 -9.24 6.13
CA ALA A 99 15.31 -10.14 6.13
C ALA A 99 16.50 -9.59 6.94
N TYR A 100 16.66 -8.27 7.01
CA TYR A 100 17.70 -7.61 7.80
C TYR A 100 17.34 -7.43 9.28
N LEU A 101 16.09 -7.68 9.68
CA LEU A 101 15.64 -7.60 11.06
C LEU A 101 15.78 -8.94 11.81
N PRO A 102 16.04 -8.94 13.13
CA PRO A 102 15.98 -10.14 13.96
C PRO A 102 14.61 -10.83 13.92
N PRO A 103 14.54 -12.17 14.07
CA PRO A 103 15.63 -13.11 14.34
C PRO A 103 16.29 -13.72 13.08
N ASN A 104 16.14 -13.08 11.90
CA ASN A 104 16.53 -13.66 10.62
C ASN A 104 18.05 -13.89 10.48
N LYS A 105 18.44 -14.86 9.64
CA LYS A 105 19.85 -15.25 9.46
C LYS A 105 20.76 -14.08 9.03
N LEU A 106 20.28 -13.16 8.20
CA LEU A 106 21.08 -12.03 7.71
C LEU A 106 21.34 -10.98 8.81
N SER A 107 20.41 -10.81 9.76
CA SER A 107 20.62 -9.89 10.89
C SER A 107 21.68 -10.41 11.87
N LYS A 108 21.87 -11.73 11.96
CA LYS A 108 22.92 -12.36 12.78
C LYS A 108 24.35 -12.11 12.27
N ARG A 109 24.52 -11.92 10.96
CA ARG A 109 25.85 -11.68 10.35
C ARG A 109 26.27 -10.23 10.40
N HIS A 110 25.30 -9.32 10.32
CA HIS A 110 25.54 -7.88 10.25
C HIS A 110 24.42 -7.16 10.99
N LYS A 111 24.56 -7.05 12.31
CA LYS A 111 23.60 -6.39 13.19
C LYS A 111 23.48 -4.93 12.79
N LEU A 112 22.26 -4.49 12.52
CA LEU A 112 21.98 -3.10 12.23
C LEU A 112 21.96 -2.28 13.52
N PRO A 113 22.32 -0.99 13.49
CA PRO A 113 22.06 -0.06 14.59
C PRO A 113 20.57 -0.07 14.95
N GLU A 114 20.25 0.11 16.23
CA GLU A 114 18.87 0.06 16.74
C GLU A 114 17.95 1.08 16.05
N GLN A 115 18.45 2.29 15.82
CA GLN A 115 17.73 3.33 15.08
C GLN A 115 17.33 2.87 13.67
N VAL A 116 18.25 2.25 12.92
CA VAL A 116 17.97 1.69 11.58
C VAL A 116 16.93 0.57 11.66
N GLN A 117 17.02 -0.29 12.68
CA GLN A 117 16.03 -1.35 12.87
C GLN A 117 14.63 -0.78 13.13
N SER A 118 14.53 0.26 13.97
CA SER A 118 13.27 0.94 14.25
C SER A 118 12.64 1.52 12.98
N VAL A 119 13.43 2.23 12.17
CA VAL A 119 12.97 2.76 10.87
C VAL A 119 12.54 1.64 9.93
N PHE A 120 13.24 0.50 9.91
CA PHE A 120 12.84 -0.63 9.06
C PHE A 120 11.52 -1.26 9.50
N VAL A 121 11.28 -1.39 10.81
CA VAL A 121 10.01 -1.88 11.34
C VAL A 121 8.87 -0.93 10.98
N GLN A 122 9.09 0.38 11.14
CA GLN A 122 8.10 1.39 10.79
C GLN A 122 7.81 1.40 9.29
N ALA A 123 8.85 1.34 8.44
CA ALA A 123 8.70 1.28 6.99
C ALA A 123 7.87 0.07 6.53
N ILE A 124 8.04 -1.10 7.14
CA ILE A 124 7.20 -2.27 6.85
C ILE A 124 5.73 -1.98 7.22
N ALA A 125 5.49 -1.37 8.39
CA ALA A 125 4.15 -1.06 8.85
C ALA A 125 3.46 -0.04 7.94
N ASP A 126 4.16 1.02 7.56
CA ASP A 126 3.66 2.08 6.67
C ASP A 126 3.32 1.53 5.29
N LEU A 127 4.22 0.77 4.68
CA LEU A 127 3.97 0.14 3.37
C LEU A 127 2.72 -0.77 3.38
N ILE A 128 2.57 -1.58 4.43
CA ILE A 128 1.37 -2.42 4.59
C ILE A 128 0.11 -1.56 4.79
N LYS A 129 0.20 -0.49 5.59
CA LYS A 129 -0.92 0.44 5.79
C LYS A 129 -1.32 1.05 4.45
N THR A 130 -0.35 1.55 3.69
CA THR A 130 -0.60 2.16 2.40
C THR A 130 -1.29 1.22 1.42
N ASP A 131 -0.77 0.00 1.27
CA ASP A 131 -1.34 -0.97 0.33
C ASP A 131 -2.76 -1.39 0.71
N LYS A 132 -3.09 -1.38 2.00
CA LYS A 132 -4.48 -1.56 2.46
C LYS A 132 -5.37 -0.39 2.11
N ILE A 133 -4.89 0.84 2.26
CA ILE A 133 -5.64 2.05 1.86
C ILE A 133 -5.94 2.00 0.36
N LEU A 134 -4.94 1.71 -0.49
CA LEU A 134 -5.11 1.56 -1.93
C LEU A 134 -6.17 0.53 -2.32
N VAL A 135 -6.21 -0.59 -1.59
CA VAL A 135 -7.24 -1.62 -1.79
C VAL A 135 -8.62 -1.10 -1.36
N GLN A 136 -8.69 -0.42 -0.22
CA GLN A 136 -9.96 0.12 0.30
C GLN A 136 -10.57 1.15 -0.66
N ILE A 137 -9.74 2.06 -1.18
CA ILE A 137 -10.13 3.02 -2.22
C ILE A 137 -10.72 2.27 -3.41
N ALA A 138 -9.98 1.33 -3.99
CA ALA A 138 -10.43 0.58 -5.16
C ALA A 138 -11.74 -0.21 -4.93
N ILE A 139 -11.97 -0.73 -3.72
CA ILE A 139 -13.23 -1.43 -3.38
C ILE A 139 -14.38 -0.45 -3.24
N ASN A 140 -14.15 0.71 -2.62
CA ASN A 140 -15.15 1.75 -2.48
C ASN A 140 -15.59 2.24 -3.85
N GLU A 141 -14.64 2.55 -4.75
CA GLU A 141 -14.92 2.89 -6.14
C GLU A 141 -15.71 1.78 -6.85
N ALA A 142 -15.30 0.53 -6.69
CA ALA A 142 -16.01 -0.61 -7.27
C ALA A 142 -17.46 -0.69 -6.80
N ARG A 143 -17.72 -0.49 -5.51
CA ARG A 143 -19.07 -0.52 -4.92
C ARG A 143 -19.93 0.66 -5.32
N SER A 144 -19.32 1.83 -5.50
CA SER A 144 -20.00 3.05 -5.97
C SER A 144 -20.28 3.03 -7.47
N THR A 145 -19.62 2.15 -8.23
CA THR A 145 -19.85 2.00 -9.68
C THR A 145 -21.16 1.25 -9.94
N PRO A 146 -22.15 1.86 -10.63
CA PRO A 146 -23.37 1.17 -11.02
C PRO A 146 -23.07 0.01 -11.95
N VAL A 147 -23.78 -1.11 -11.76
CA VAL A 147 -23.69 -2.25 -12.66
C VAL A 147 -24.70 -2.05 -13.80
N ASN A 148 -24.19 -1.78 -15.00
CA ASN A 148 -25.01 -1.42 -16.17
C ASN A 148 -25.88 -2.58 -16.67
N ASP A 149 -25.35 -3.81 -16.65
CA ASP A 149 -26.05 -5.01 -17.09
C ASP A 149 -26.26 -6.01 -15.94
N GLN A 150 -27.52 -6.33 -15.67
CA GLN A 150 -27.94 -7.28 -14.64
C GLN A 150 -27.27 -8.67 -14.80
N LYS A 151 -26.89 -9.05 -16.02
CA LYS A 151 -26.11 -10.27 -16.30
C LYS A 151 -24.77 -10.28 -15.58
N TYR A 152 -24.14 -9.13 -15.38
CA TYR A 152 -22.86 -9.01 -14.68
C TYR A 152 -23.02 -8.83 -13.17
N GLN A 153 -24.22 -8.50 -12.66
CA GLN A 153 -24.46 -8.30 -11.22
C GLN A 153 -24.00 -9.49 -10.36
N ARG A 154 -24.35 -10.71 -10.75
CA ARG A 154 -23.93 -11.92 -10.01
C ARG A 154 -22.41 -12.08 -9.99
N LYS A 155 -21.74 -11.77 -11.11
CA LYS A 155 -20.29 -11.87 -11.24
C LYS A 155 -19.58 -10.77 -10.44
N PHE A 156 -20.11 -9.55 -10.50
CA PHE A 156 -19.67 -8.42 -9.69
C PHE A 156 -19.74 -8.75 -8.20
N ASN A 157 -20.90 -9.18 -7.69
CA ASN A 157 -21.08 -9.56 -6.28
C ASN A 157 -20.11 -10.66 -5.85
N LYS A 158 -19.85 -11.66 -6.71
CA LYS A 158 -18.88 -12.72 -6.44
C LYS A 158 -17.46 -12.17 -6.32
N ILE A 159 -17.08 -11.24 -7.19
CA ILE A 159 -15.75 -10.61 -7.15
C ILE A 159 -15.59 -9.79 -5.88
N ILE A 160 -16.56 -8.96 -5.49
CA ILE A 160 -16.53 -8.18 -4.25
C ILE A 160 -16.29 -9.07 -3.02
N LYS A 161 -17.03 -10.19 -2.91
CA LYS A 161 -16.81 -11.20 -1.85
C LYS A 161 -15.39 -11.79 -1.87
N GLN A 162 -14.81 -12.00 -3.05
CA GLN A 162 -13.43 -12.48 -3.18
C GLN A 162 -12.43 -11.43 -2.71
N VAL A 163 -12.68 -10.13 -2.94
CA VAL A 163 -11.81 -9.06 -2.44
C VAL A 163 -11.76 -9.08 -0.92
N GLU A 164 -12.92 -9.07 -0.26
CA GLU A 164 -13.06 -9.11 1.20
C GLU A 164 -12.36 -10.34 1.80
N ALA A 165 -12.59 -11.52 1.22
CA ALA A 165 -11.92 -12.74 1.64
C ALA A 165 -10.39 -12.68 1.49
N THR A 166 -9.89 -11.94 0.50
CA THR A 166 -8.45 -11.79 0.25
C THR A 166 -7.81 -10.82 1.24
N ILE A 167 -8.47 -9.72 1.59
CA ILE A 167 -8.02 -8.81 2.66
C ILE A 167 -7.95 -9.55 3.99
N ASN A 168 -8.97 -10.32 4.33
CA ASN A 168 -8.99 -11.12 5.57
C ASN A 168 -7.83 -12.14 5.63
N LYS A 169 -7.36 -12.66 4.49
CA LYS A 169 -6.16 -13.50 4.43
C LYS A 169 -4.88 -12.68 4.67
N ALA A 170 -4.81 -11.46 4.15
CA ALA A 170 -3.68 -10.55 4.39
C ALA A 170 -3.47 -10.33 5.91
N ASP A 171 -4.55 -10.11 6.65
CA ASP A 171 -4.49 -9.92 8.10
C ASP A 171 -4.00 -11.17 8.86
N LYS A 172 -4.44 -12.36 8.45
CA LYS A 172 -3.99 -13.63 9.03
C LYS A 172 -2.50 -13.89 8.78
N HIS A 173 -1.93 -13.36 7.70
CA HIS A 173 -0.53 -13.58 7.31
C HIS A 173 0.46 -12.57 7.90
N LYS A 174 -0.01 -11.49 8.54
CA LYS A 174 0.83 -10.41 9.11
C LYS A 174 1.90 -10.92 10.09
N LYS A 175 1.66 -12.05 10.75
CA LYS A 175 2.60 -12.66 11.73
C LYS A 175 3.68 -13.57 11.12
N LYS A 176 3.57 -13.94 9.83
CA LYS A 176 4.42 -14.99 9.23
C LYS A 176 5.26 -14.50 8.06
N ASN A 177 4.68 -13.66 7.19
CA ASN A 177 5.37 -13.21 5.98
C ASN A 177 4.75 -11.91 5.46
N PHE A 178 5.43 -10.78 5.69
CA PHE A 178 4.96 -9.47 5.26
C PHE A 178 4.82 -9.35 3.74
N ARG A 179 5.66 -10.01 2.94
CA ARG A 179 5.51 -10.05 1.48
C ARG A 179 4.20 -10.73 1.06
N SER A 180 3.75 -11.75 1.80
CA SER A 180 2.46 -12.38 1.53
C SER A 180 1.30 -11.42 1.79
N VAL A 181 1.41 -10.53 2.79
CA VAL A 181 0.41 -9.48 3.05
C VAL A 181 0.29 -8.55 1.84
N ILE A 182 1.42 -8.06 1.32
CA ILE A 182 1.47 -7.21 0.12
C ILE A 182 0.90 -7.94 -1.11
N ASN A 183 1.24 -9.23 -1.30
CA ASN A 183 0.69 -10.03 -2.39
C ASN A 183 -0.85 -10.17 -2.30
N HIS A 184 -1.40 -10.34 -1.09
CA HIS A 184 -2.85 -10.36 -0.90
C HIS A 184 -3.48 -9.00 -1.18
N CYS A 185 -2.85 -7.89 -0.78
CA CYS A 185 -3.31 -6.55 -1.14
C CYS A 185 -3.31 -6.36 -2.66
N SER A 186 -2.25 -6.78 -3.35
CA SER A 186 -2.17 -6.75 -4.81
C SER A 186 -3.32 -7.51 -5.48
N GLN A 187 -3.60 -8.73 -5.02
CA GLN A 187 -4.70 -9.55 -5.53
C GLN A 187 -6.07 -8.89 -5.28
N ALA A 188 -6.27 -8.34 -4.09
CA ALA A 188 -7.49 -7.64 -3.72
C ALA A 188 -7.72 -6.41 -4.62
N TRP A 189 -6.69 -5.60 -4.83
CA TRP A 189 -6.74 -4.44 -5.72
C TRP A 189 -7.06 -4.85 -7.16
N GLU A 190 -6.42 -5.88 -7.71
CA GLU A 190 -6.71 -6.37 -9.06
C GLU A 190 -8.15 -6.88 -9.22
N LEU A 191 -8.69 -7.53 -8.19
CA LEU A 191 -10.08 -7.98 -8.16
C LEU A 191 -11.04 -6.79 -8.12
N ALA A 192 -10.75 -5.75 -7.34
CA ALA A 192 -11.55 -4.52 -7.32
C ALA A 192 -11.57 -3.84 -8.71
N GLN A 193 -10.41 -3.68 -9.34
CA GLN A 193 -10.28 -3.16 -10.71
C GLN A 193 -11.01 -4.05 -11.75
N LYS A 194 -11.09 -5.35 -11.50
CA LYS A 194 -11.89 -6.28 -12.33
C LYS A 194 -13.39 -6.11 -12.09
N ALA A 195 -13.81 -5.81 -10.86
CA ALA A 195 -15.21 -5.54 -10.54
C ALA A 195 -15.71 -4.27 -11.26
N ILE A 196 -14.94 -3.16 -11.20
CA ILE A 196 -15.24 -1.92 -11.93
C ILE A 196 -15.44 -2.21 -13.43
N ARG A 197 -14.52 -2.95 -14.05
CA ARG A 197 -14.62 -3.34 -15.47
C ARG A 197 -15.82 -4.21 -15.82
N TYR A 198 -16.36 -4.96 -14.87
CA TYR A 198 -17.60 -5.72 -15.10
C TYR A 198 -18.84 -4.87 -14.87
N ALA A 199 -18.80 -3.91 -13.94
CA ALA A 199 -19.90 -3.01 -13.67
C ALA A 199 -20.17 -2.09 -14.87
N THR A 200 -19.10 -1.62 -15.53
CA THR A 200 -19.19 -0.69 -16.69
C THR A 200 -19.33 -1.37 -18.05
N LYS A 201 -19.36 -2.71 -18.09
CA LYS A 201 -19.50 -3.49 -19.32
C LYS A 201 -20.95 -3.67 -19.72
#